data_AF-A0A946Y8J9-F1
#
_entry.id   AF-A0A946Y8J9-F1
#
_cell.length_a   1.000
_cell.length_b   1.000
_cell.length_c   1.000
_cell.angle_alpha   90.00
_cell.angle_beta   90.00
_cell.angle_gamma   90.00
#
_symmetry.space_group_name_H-M   'P 1'
#
loop_
_entity.id
_entity.type
_entity.pdbx_description
1 polymer ?
#
loop_
_entity_poly.entity_id
_entity_poly.type
_entity_poly.pdbx_seq_one_letter_code
_entity_poly.pdbx_strand_id
1 'polypeptide(L)'
;MARAQKTIAPPTGLSTQVSTVLRESALYVFGVLAFILWYALYTYDPLDPGFSQATSSVEVNNGVGRLGALVADLLFNFFGRPAYLFTVMVFYLGWMLYREQKTQQALTRMDYALRVSGFVITLVTSCALSTLHFSPVGFNETAGGIIGQIVGHWLEDVMKLLGASTLLFVIWVASLSLFLGISWFTVMDRVGHWCLLAYEKAQFKLGEWRDKAEGRRQQAARADVIEVEKKRTAGRSKPRIEPVMPTLEPSDRAERERQVPLFDPPSAGELPPLSLLDDPAPQKHGYSEESLEAMSRLVELKLQDFGVDVEVKSVSPGPVITRFELDPAPGVK
;
A
#
# COMPACT_ATOMS: atom_id res chain seq x y z
N MET A 1 -18.13 18.44 31.71
CA MET A 1 -19.61 18.55 31.82
C MET A 1 -20.24 17.72 30.72
N ALA A 2 -20.62 16.48 31.02
CA ALA A 2 -21.30 15.61 30.06
C ALA A 2 -22.73 16.15 29.85
N ARG A 3 -23.03 16.63 28.64
CA ARG A 3 -24.41 16.94 28.26
C ARG A 3 -25.19 15.64 28.30
N ALA A 4 -26.05 15.49 29.29
CA ALA A 4 -27.07 14.45 29.32
C ALA A 4 -27.89 14.58 28.03
N GLN A 5 -27.72 13.62 27.11
CA GLN A 5 -28.63 13.44 25.98
C GLN A 5 -30.00 13.14 26.58
N LYS A 6 -30.85 14.16 26.58
CA LYS A 6 -32.26 14.06 26.96
C LYS A 6 -32.87 13.04 25.99
N THR A 7 -33.05 11.80 26.45
CA THR A 7 -33.76 10.76 25.72
C THR A 7 -35.18 11.25 25.50
N ILE A 8 -35.44 11.76 24.31
CA ILE A 8 -36.78 12.15 23.87
C ILE A 8 -37.58 10.86 23.83
N ALA A 9 -38.55 10.72 24.74
CA ALA A 9 -39.47 9.60 24.73
C ALA A 9 -40.14 9.53 23.34
N PRO A 10 -40.23 8.36 22.70
CA PRO A 10 -40.91 8.24 21.42
C PRO A 10 -42.37 8.70 21.59
N PRO A 11 -42.95 9.39 20.58
CA PRO A 11 -44.34 9.87 20.63
C PRO A 11 -45.37 8.72 20.64
N THR A 12 -44.91 7.49 20.41
CA THR A 12 -45.70 6.26 20.44
C THR A 12 -45.43 5.53 21.74
N GLY A 13 -46.46 5.05 22.43
CA GLY A 13 -46.35 4.31 23.71
C GLY A 13 -45.64 2.95 23.65
N LEU A 14 -44.75 2.74 22.68
CA LEU A 14 -43.95 1.54 22.48
C LEU A 14 -42.56 1.72 23.11
N SER A 15 -41.95 0.63 23.56
CA SER A 15 -40.57 0.66 24.05
C SER A 15 -39.60 1.00 22.91
N THR A 16 -38.45 1.59 23.27
CA THR A 16 -37.39 1.95 22.29
C THR A 16 -36.82 0.72 21.57
N GLN A 17 -36.77 -0.43 22.23
CA GLN A 17 -36.37 -1.70 21.61
C GLN A 17 -37.39 -2.15 20.54
N VAL A 18 -38.68 -2.07 20.84
CA VAL A 18 -39.74 -2.46 19.88
C VAL A 18 -39.74 -1.53 18.66
N SER A 19 -39.59 -0.22 18.85
CA SER A 19 -39.52 0.71 17.72
C SER A 19 -38.27 0.53 16.85
N THR A 20 -37.16 0.06 17.45
CA THR A 20 -35.94 -0.33 16.73
C THR A 20 -36.19 -1.53 15.83
N VAL A 21 -36.67 -2.62 16.42
CA VAL A 21 -36.91 -3.88 15.70
C VAL A 21 -37.95 -3.70 14.59
N LEU A 22 -38.99 -2.89 14.83
CA LEU A 22 -39.97 -2.55 13.78
C LEU A 22 -39.32 -1.83 12.60
N ARG A 23 -38.44 -0.86 12.81
CA ARG A 23 -37.75 -0.14 11.72
C ARG A 23 -36.71 -1.00 11.01
N GLU A 24 -36.01 -1.88 11.72
CA GLU A 24 -35.11 -2.89 11.14
C GLU A 24 -35.89 -3.90 10.29
N SER A 25 -37.02 -4.40 10.79
CA SER A 25 -37.90 -5.29 10.03
C SER A 25 -38.45 -4.60 8.78
N ALA A 26 -38.78 -3.30 8.86
CA ALA A 26 -39.19 -2.52 7.69
C ALA A 26 -38.08 -2.50 6.64
N LEU A 27 -36.82 -2.26 7.01
CA LEU A 27 -35.69 -2.32 6.07
C LEU A 27 -35.59 -3.68 5.36
N TYR A 28 -35.74 -4.79 6.08
CA TYR A 28 -35.71 -6.12 5.47
C TYR A 28 -36.89 -6.35 4.53
N VAL A 29 -38.11 -5.97 4.94
CA VAL A 29 -39.31 -6.09 4.10
C VAL A 29 -39.17 -5.26 2.83
N PHE A 30 -38.81 -3.97 2.94
CA PHE A 30 -38.58 -3.10 1.79
C PHE A 30 -37.42 -3.60 0.92
N GLY A 31 -36.36 -4.17 1.51
CA GLY A 31 -35.27 -4.78 0.78
C GLY A 31 -35.69 -5.99 -0.04
N VAL A 32 -36.47 -6.90 0.54
CA VAL A 32 -37.03 -8.08 -0.15
C VAL A 32 -38.01 -7.64 -1.24
N LEU A 33 -38.90 -6.67 -0.97
CA LEU A 33 -39.82 -6.14 -1.97
C LEU A 33 -39.08 -5.47 -3.14
N ALA A 34 -38.03 -4.70 -2.87
CA ALA A 34 -37.20 -4.09 -3.90
C ALA A 34 -36.49 -5.15 -4.74
N PHE A 35 -36.00 -6.24 -4.11
CA PHE A 35 -35.38 -7.35 -4.81
C PHE A 35 -36.37 -8.13 -5.69
N ILE A 36 -37.55 -8.44 -5.17
CA ILE A 36 -38.63 -9.09 -5.95
C ILE A 36 -39.01 -8.21 -7.14
N LEU A 37 -39.19 -6.90 -6.93
CA LEU A 37 -39.50 -5.97 -8.01
C LEU A 37 -38.38 -5.90 -9.05
N TRP A 38 -37.13 -5.82 -8.60
CA TRP A 38 -35.97 -5.83 -9.50
C TRP A 38 -35.89 -7.12 -10.31
N TYR A 39 -36.10 -8.27 -9.67
CA TYR A 39 -36.07 -9.56 -10.33
C TYR A 39 -37.21 -9.68 -11.36
N ALA A 40 -38.43 -9.23 -11.02
CA ALA A 40 -39.56 -9.16 -11.95
C ALA A 40 -39.25 -8.28 -13.18
N LEU A 41 -38.60 -7.14 -12.99
CA LEU A 41 -38.19 -6.26 -14.09
C LEU A 41 -37.03 -6.85 -14.91
N TYR A 42 -36.11 -7.56 -14.27
CA TYR A 42 -34.95 -8.18 -14.92
C TYR A 42 -35.36 -9.37 -15.79
N THR A 43 -36.30 -10.19 -15.33
CA THR A 43 -36.85 -11.34 -16.08
C THR A 43 -38.07 -10.93 -16.91
N TYR A 44 -38.14 -9.68 -17.38
CA TYR A 44 -39.25 -9.22 -18.20
C TYR A 44 -39.17 -9.82 -19.60
N ASP A 45 -40.29 -10.38 -20.05
CA ASP A 45 -40.50 -10.88 -21.40
C ASP A 45 -41.73 -10.17 -21.99
N PRO A 46 -41.61 -9.46 -23.13
CA PRO A 46 -42.75 -8.83 -23.81
C PRO A 46 -43.86 -9.79 -24.24
N LEU A 47 -43.59 -11.10 -24.29
CA LEU A 47 -44.55 -12.14 -24.67
C LEU A 47 -45.42 -12.61 -23.49
N ASP A 48 -45.03 -12.30 -22.25
CA ASP A 48 -45.76 -12.69 -21.06
C ASP A 48 -47.13 -11.98 -20.99
N PRO A 49 -48.15 -12.62 -20.36
CA PRO A 49 -49.46 -12.00 -20.17
C PRO A 49 -49.34 -10.77 -19.26
N GLY A 50 -49.77 -9.61 -19.76
CA GLY A 50 -49.54 -8.31 -19.16
C GLY A 50 -50.75 -7.37 -19.17
N PHE A 51 -50.51 -6.12 -18.79
CA PHE A 51 -51.49 -5.04 -18.88
C PHE A 51 -51.78 -4.68 -20.34
N SER A 52 -50.76 -4.66 -21.21
CA SER A 52 -50.92 -4.30 -22.62
C SER A 52 -51.13 -5.51 -23.55
N GLN A 53 -50.91 -6.74 -23.07
CA GLN A 53 -51.02 -7.96 -23.86
C GLN A 53 -51.91 -9.02 -23.20
N ALA A 54 -52.98 -9.39 -23.89
CA ALA A 54 -53.84 -10.52 -23.52
C ALA A 54 -53.32 -11.80 -24.18
N THR A 55 -52.23 -12.38 -23.68
CA THR A 55 -51.69 -13.65 -24.20
C THR A 55 -52.45 -14.85 -23.64
N SER A 56 -52.75 -15.82 -24.51
CA SER A 56 -53.41 -17.09 -24.14
C SER A 56 -52.42 -18.18 -23.66
N SER A 57 -51.14 -17.84 -23.51
CA SER A 57 -50.11 -18.78 -23.08
C SER A 57 -50.30 -19.16 -21.62
N VAL A 58 -50.19 -20.46 -21.33
CA VAL A 58 -50.34 -21.02 -19.98
C VAL A 58 -49.08 -20.81 -19.14
N GLU A 59 -47.92 -20.71 -19.80
CA GLU A 59 -46.62 -20.54 -19.14
C GLU A 59 -46.20 -19.06 -19.14
N VAL A 60 -45.72 -18.60 -17.98
CA VAL A 60 -45.20 -17.25 -17.74
C VAL A 60 -43.69 -17.37 -17.55
N ASN A 61 -42.91 -16.66 -18.36
CA ASN A 61 -41.44 -16.68 -18.33
C ASN A 61 -40.86 -15.84 -17.20
N ASN A 62 -41.60 -14.86 -16.69
CA ASN A 62 -41.16 -14.03 -15.57
C ASN A 62 -40.84 -14.85 -14.32
N GLY A 63 -39.65 -14.64 -13.74
CA GLY A 63 -39.15 -15.41 -12.60
C GLY A 63 -39.91 -15.20 -11.29
N VAL A 64 -40.70 -14.13 -11.17
CA VAL A 64 -41.62 -13.91 -10.04
C VAL A 64 -43.01 -14.52 -10.31
N GLY A 65 -43.27 -14.95 -11.54
CA GLY A 65 -44.55 -15.48 -12.01
C GLY A 65 -45.49 -14.39 -12.51
N ARG A 66 -46.79 -14.71 -12.61
CA ARG A 66 -47.81 -13.87 -13.26
C ARG A 66 -47.93 -12.45 -12.69
N LEU A 67 -47.78 -12.28 -11.38
CA LEU A 67 -47.80 -10.95 -10.76
C LEU A 67 -46.57 -10.12 -11.18
N GLY A 68 -45.40 -10.75 -11.26
CA GLY A 68 -44.17 -10.11 -11.72
C GLY A 68 -44.29 -9.67 -13.18
N ALA A 69 -44.80 -10.54 -14.05
CA ALA A 69 -45.07 -10.22 -15.45
C ALA A 69 -46.01 -9.00 -15.58
N LEU A 70 -47.14 -8.98 -14.86
CA LEU A 70 -48.10 -7.87 -14.92
C LEU A 70 -47.50 -6.56 -14.42
N VAL A 71 -46.78 -6.59 -13.30
CA VAL A 71 -46.15 -5.38 -12.74
C VAL A 71 -45.02 -4.88 -13.64
N ALA A 72 -44.19 -5.79 -14.16
CA ALA A 72 -43.09 -5.44 -15.06
C ALA A 72 -43.61 -4.85 -16.37
N ASP A 73 -44.61 -5.48 -16.99
CA ASP A 73 -45.26 -4.98 -18.19
C ASP A 73 -45.86 -3.58 -17.93
N LEU A 74 -46.66 -3.40 -16.87
CA LEU A 74 -47.21 -2.09 -16.53
C LEU A 74 -46.11 -1.02 -16.37
N LEU A 75 -45.06 -1.31 -15.59
CA LEU A 75 -43.98 -0.34 -15.35
C LEU A 75 -43.18 -0.02 -16.62
N PHE A 76 -42.90 -1.02 -17.46
CA PHE A 76 -42.16 -0.80 -18.71
C PHE A 76 -42.97 -0.08 -19.78
N ASN A 77 -44.29 -0.34 -19.88
CA ASN A 77 -45.14 0.43 -20.81
C ASN A 77 -45.21 1.91 -20.42
N PHE A 78 -45.38 2.23 -19.13
CA PHE A 78 -45.50 3.63 -18.69
C PHE A 78 -44.15 4.37 -18.61
N PHE A 79 -43.12 3.71 -18.09
CA PHE A 79 -41.86 4.38 -17.72
C PHE A 79 -40.63 3.87 -18.48
N GLY A 80 -40.73 2.78 -19.23
CA GLY A 80 -39.60 2.17 -19.92
C GLY A 80 -38.45 1.81 -18.98
N ARG A 81 -37.20 1.96 -19.43
CA ARG A 81 -35.98 1.65 -18.65
C ARG A 81 -35.94 2.33 -17.27
N PRO A 82 -36.39 3.59 -17.11
CA PRO A 82 -36.57 4.20 -15.78
C PRO A 82 -37.46 3.45 -14.79
N ALA A 83 -38.19 2.40 -15.16
CA ALA A 83 -38.91 1.52 -14.25
C ALA A 83 -38.01 0.97 -13.11
N TYR A 84 -36.72 0.77 -13.36
CA TYR A 84 -35.77 0.37 -12.32
C TYR A 84 -35.62 1.41 -11.20
N LEU A 85 -36.00 2.67 -11.39
CA LEU A 85 -36.01 3.67 -10.30
C LEU A 85 -37.01 3.30 -9.20
N PHE A 86 -38.08 2.55 -9.50
CA PHE A 86 -39.00 2.06 -8.47
C PHE A 86 -38.32 1.08 -7.51
N THR A 87 -37.41 0.24 -7.99
CA THR A 87 -36.67 -0.69 -7.11
C THR A 87 -35.77 0.09 -6.16
N VAL A 88 -35.08 1.10 -6.69
CA VAL A 88 -34.25 2.03 -5.90
C VAL A 88 -35.10 2.78 -4.88
N MET A 89 -36.28 3.28 -5.26
CA MET A 89 -37.19 3.99 -4.36
C MET A 89 -37.71 3.10 -3.23
N VAL A 90 -38.18 1.89 -3.54
CA VAL A 90 -38.68 0.95 -2.52
C VAL A 90 -37.59 0.63 -1.51
N PHE A 91 -36.36 0.35 -1.96
CA PHE A 91 -35.22 0.15 -1.08
C PHE A 91 -34.88 1.41 -0.27
N TYR A 92 -34.87 2.57 -0.92
CA TYR A 92 -34.54 3.85 -0.31
C TYR A 92 -35.53 4.25 0.80
N LEU A 93 -36.83 3.97 0.65
CA LEU A 93 -37.82 4.18 1.71
C LEU A 93 -37.53 3.31 2.95
N GLY A 94 -37.18 2.03 2.73
CA GLY A 94 -36.73 1.14 3.82
C GLY A 94 -35.47 1.66 4.52
N TRP A 95 -34.49 2.11 3.73
CA TRP A 95 -33.26 2.72 4.25
C TRP A 95 -33.51 4.01 5.02
N MET A 96 -34.43 4.84 4.56
CA MET A 96 -34.79 6.11 5.20
C MET A 96 -35.44 5.89 6.58
N LEU A 97 -36.38 4.93 6.69
CA LEU A 97 -37.01 4.54 7.95
C LEU A 97 -36.00 4.01 8.97
N TYR A 98 -34.98 3.28 8.50
CA TYR A 98 -33.88 2.79 9.32
C TYR A 98 -32.94 3.92 9.77
N ARG A 99 -32.55 4.82 8.85
CA ARG A 99 -31.57 5.89 9.13
C ARG A 99 -32.05 6.91 10.16
N GLU A 100 -33.35 7.25 10.14
CA GLU A 100 -33.95 8.21 11.06
C GLU A 100 -33.69 7.85 12.54
N GLN A 101 -33.55 6.56 12.86
CA GLN A 101 -33.22 6.10 14.20
C GLN A 101 -31.77 6.41 14.61
N LYS A 102 -30.79 6.22 13.71
CA LYS A 102 -29.36 6.41 14.04
C LYS A 102 -28.98 7.88 14.11
N THR A 103 -29.63 8.75 13.33
CA THR A 103 -29.26 10.17 13.24
C THR A 103 -29.99 11.06 14.25
N GLN A 104 -31.04 10.57 14.94
CA GLN A 104 -31.86 11.35 15.89
C GLN A 104 -32.45 12.66 15.31
N GLN A 105 -32.47 12.77 13.98
CA GLN A 105 -33.13 13.85 13.25
C GLN A 105 -34.42 13.27 12.68
N ALA A 106 -35.55 13.61 13.29
CA ALA A 106 -36.85 13.25 12.76
C ALA A 106 -37.03 13.98 11.42
N LEU A 107 -37.27 13.21 10.35
CA LEU A 107 -37.58 13.78 9.06
C LEU A 107 -38.99 14.36 9.12
N THR A 108 -39.10 15.65 8.82
CA THR A 108 -40.38 16.34 8.80
C THR A 108 -41.24 15.78 7.68
N ARG A 109 -42.58 15.83 7.79
CA ARG A 109 -43.49 15.45 6.68
C ARG A 109 -43.14 16.16 5.37
N MET A 110 -42.68 17.41 5.48
CA MET A 110 -42.19 18.20 4.34
C MET A 110 -40.96 17.57 3.68
N ASP A 111 -40.01 17.02 4.45
CA ASP A 111 -38.82 16.38 3.89
C ASP A 111 -39.17 15.12 3.10
N TYR A 112 -40.13 14.32 3.59
CA TYR A 112 -40.68 13.19 2.84
C TYR A 112 -41.37 13.67 1.56
N ALA A 113 -42.20 14.72 1.64
CA ALA A 113 -42.90 15.26 0.48
C ALA A 113 -41.92 15.78 -0.59
N LEU A 114 -40.86 16.50 -0.19
CA LEU A 114 -39.82 17.01 -1.10
C LEU A 114 -38.99 15.89 -1.74
N ARG A 115 -38.73 14.79 -1.01
CA ARG A 115 -38.02 13.63 -1.58
C ARG A 115 -38.89 12.87 -2.58
N VAL A 116 -40.18 12.71 -2.28
CA VAL A 116 -41.14 12.08 -3.20
C VAL A 116 -41.33 12.95 -4.44
N SER A 117 -41.47 14.26 -4.31
CA SER A 117 -41.55 15.15 -5.48
C SER A 117 -40.25 15.12 -6.30
N GLY A 118 -39.09 15.13 -5.64
CA GLY A 118 -37.79 14.93 -6.29
C GLY A 118 -37.73 13.63 -7.08
N PHE A 119 -38.24 12.53 -6.53
CA PHE A 119 -38.33 11.26 -7.26
C PHE A 119 -39.25 11.33 -8.47
N VAL A 120 -40.45 11.90 -8.32
CA VAL A 120 -41.41 12.01 -9.43
C VAL A 120 -40.80 12.81 -10.59
N ILE A 121 -40.14 13.94 -10.29
CA ILE A 121 -39.48 14.74 -11.33
C ILE A 121 -38.29 13.97 -11.93
N THR A 122 -37.50 13.27 -11.11
CA THR A 122 -36.40 12.41 -11.58
C THR A 122 -36.92 11.31 -12.50
N LEU A 123 -38.04 10.68 -12.16
CA LEU A 123 -38.67 9.63 -12.95
C LEU A 123 -39.14 10.18 -14.30
N VAL A 124 -39.89 11.29 -14.31
CA VAL A 124 -40.39 11.91 -15.53
C VAL A 124 -39.26 12.37 -16.45
N THR A 125 -38.24 13.04 -15.89
CA THR A 125 -37.07 13.48 -16.67
C THR A 125 -36.24 12.29 -17.18
N SER A 126 -36.11 11.21 -16.40
CA SER A 126 -35.46 9.97 -16.85
C SER A 126 -36.25 9.32 -17.99
N CYS A 127 -37.59 9.31 -17.92
CA CYS A 127 -38.45 8.79 -19.00
C CYS A 127 -38.25 9.60 -20.28
N ALA A 128 -38.32 10.93 -20.20
CA ALA A 128 -38.11 11.81 -21.34
C ALA A 128 -36.71 11.64 -21.96
N LEU A 129 -35.65 11.67 -21.15
CA LEU A 129 -34.27 11.42 -21.61
C LEU A 129 -34.12 10.03 -22.21
N SER A 130 -34.75 9.02 -21.62
CA SER A 130 -34.69 7.65 -22.12
C SER A 130 -35.29 7.53 -23.52
N THR A 131 -36.46 8.13 -23.74
CA THR A 131 -37.09 8.15 -25.07
C THR A 131 -36.25 8.88 -26.12
N LEU A 132 -35.60 9.98 -25.76
CA LEU A 132 -34.83 10.80 -26.72
C LEU A 132 -33.48 10.19 -27.10
N HIS A 133 -32.85 9.41 -26.21
CA HIS A 133 -31.46 8.95 -26.40
C HIS A 133 -31.28 7.43 -26.51
N PHE A 134 -32.25 6.63 -26.08
CA PHE A 134 -32.07 5.17 -26.04
C PHE A 134 -33.01 4.43 -26.98
N SER A 135 -32.49 3.33 -27.53
CA SER A 135 -33.22 2.47 -28.45
C SER A 135 -34.40 1.76 -27.77
N PRO A 136 -35.58 1.67 -28.44
CA PRO A 136 -36.77 0.99 -27.93
C PRO A 136 -36.66 -0.55 -27.93
N VAL A 137 -35.57 -1.13 -28.44
CA VAL A 137 -35.40 -2.58 -28.55
C VAL A 137 -35.61 -3.26 -27.18
N GLY A 138 -36.50 -4.26 -27.17
CA GLY A 138 -36.86 -5.03 -25.98
C GLY A 138 -38.06 -4.48 -25.19
N PHE A 139 -38.65 -3.37 -25.60
CA PHE A 139 -39.85 -2.78 -25.00
C PHE A 139 -40.99 -2.72 -26.01
N ASN A 140 -42.24 -2.78 -25.52
CA ASN A 140 -43.43 -2.63 -26.36
C ASN A 140 -43.60 -1.18 -26.84
N GLU A 141 -43.18 -0.22 -26.01
CA GLU A 141 -43.20 1.22 -26.28
C GLU A 141 -41.77 1.75 -26.58
N THR A 142 -41.46 2.98 -26.19
CA THR A 142 -40.08 3.49 -26.25
C THR A 142 -39.27 3.11 -25.01
N ALA A 143 -37.96 3.36 -25.05
CA ALA A 143 -37.08 3.19 -23.90
C ALA A 143 -37.50 4.03 -22.67
N GLY A 144 -38.34 5.05 -22.82
CA GLY A 144 -38.90 5.86 -21.74
C GLY A 144 -40.39 5.64 -21.47
N GLY A 145 -41.03 4.69 -22.16
CA GLY A 145 -42.46 4.43 -22.08
C GLY A 145 -43.34 5.61 -22.52
N ILE A 146 -44.64 5.48 -22.28
CA ILE A 146 -45.66 6.47 -22.66
C ILE A 146 -45.36 7.85 -22.06
N ILE A 147 -44.94 7.92 -20.78
CA ILE A 147 -44.61 9.20 -20.13
C ILE A 147 -43.41 9.87 -20.82
N GLY A 148 -42.40 9.09 -21.18
CA GLY A 148 -41.23 9.59 -21.87
C GLY A 148 -41.54 10.09 -23.28
N GLN A 149 -42.44 9.42 -24.01
CA GLN A 149 -42.92 9.89 -25.31
C GLN A 149 -43.62 11.24 -25.20
N ILE A 150 -44.59 11.35 -24.28
CA ILE A 150 -45.38 12.58 -24.10
C ILE A 150 -44.46 13.76 -23.75
N VAL A 151 -43.60 13.60 -22.75
CA VAL A 151 -42.75 14.71 -22.27
C VAL A 151 -41.55 14.96 -23.18
N GLY A 152 -40.91 13.90 -23.66
CA GLY A 152 -39.72 13.96 -24.49
C GLY A 152 -39.99 14.59 -25.84
N HIS A 153 -40.97 14.06 -26.60
CA HIS A 153 -41.29 14.57 -27.93
C HIS A 153 -41.88 15.98 -27.87
N TRP A 154 -42.74 16.27 -26.87
CA TRP A 154 -43.24 17.64 -26.67
C TRP A 154 -42.10 18.64 -26.48
N LEU A 155 -41.09 18.30 -25.68
CA LEU A 155 -39.97 19.20 -25.43
C LEU A 155 -39.03 19.30 -26.66
N GLU A 156 -38.80 18.19 -27.35
CA GLU A 156 -38.05 18.18 -28.61
C GLU A 156 -38.72 19.06 -29.69
N ASP A 157 -40.05 19.04 -29.79
CA ASP A 157 -40.79 19.89 -30.72
C ASP A 157 -40.63 21.39 -30.40
N VAL A 158 -40.64 21.75 -29.12
CA VAL A 158 -40.55 23.14 -28.65
C VAL A 158 -39.14 23.72 -28.80
N MET A 159 -38.08 22.97 -28.44
CA MET A 159 -36.72 23.50 -28.31
C MET A 159 -35.62 22.68 -29.01
N LYS A 160 -36.01 21.72 -29.87
CA LYS A 160 -35.13 20.75 -30.55
C LYS A 160 -34.37 19.84 -29.58
N LEU A 161 -33.80 18.76 -30.11
CA LEU A 161 -33.17 17.70 -29.31
C LEU A 161 -32.09 18.23 -28.35
N LEU A 162 -31.23 19.15 -28.80
CA LEU A 162 -30.13 19.68 -27.98
C LEU A 162 -30.65 20.49 -26.78
N GLY A 163 -31.64 21.37 -27.01
CA GLY A 163 -32.26 22.17 -25.94
C GLY A 163 -33.02 21.29 -24.96
N ALA A 164 -33.84 20.38 -25.47
CA ALA A 164 -34.65 19.47 -24.66
C ALA A 164 -33.78 18.61 -23.75
N SER A 165 -32.74 17.99 -24.30
CA SER A 165 -31.83 17.12 -23.56
C SER A 165 -31.06 17.87 -22.49
N THR A 166 -30.58 19.07 -22.80
CA THR A 166 -29.83 19.90 -21.84
C THR A 166 -30.71 20.32 -20.67
N LEU A 167 -31.94 20.79 -20.95
CA LEU A 167 -32.88 21.19 -19.92
C LEU A 167 -33.29 19.99 -19.04
N LEU A 168 -33.65 18.87 -19.65
CA LEU A 168 -34.02 17.65 -18.93
C LEU A 168 -32.88 17.15 -18.06
N PHE A 169 -31.64 17.19 -18.54
CA PHE A 169 -30.47 16.78 -17.77
C PHE A 169 -30.24 17.67 -16.55
N VAL A 170 -30.35 19.00 -16.69
CA VAL A 170 -30.20 19.93 -15.55
C VAL A 170 -31.31 19.70 -14.51
N ILE A 171 -32.56 19.57 -14.95
CA ILE A 171 -33.69 19.28 -14.05
C ILE A 171 -33.50 17.91 -13.40
N TRP A 172 -33.01 16.91 -14.13
CA TRP A 172 -32.73 15.58 -13.61
C TRP A 172 -31.69 15.60 -12.49
N VAL A 173 -30.55 16.29 -12.68
CA VAL A 173 -29.51 16.44 -11.64
C VAL A 173 -30.06 17.16 -10.40
N ALA A 174 -30.84 18.24 -10.59
CA ALA A 174 -31.46 18.98 -9.49
C ALA A 174 -32.48 18.11 -8.72
N SER A 175 -33.31 17.36 -9.45
CA SER A 175 -34.35 16.50 -8.88
C SER A 175 -33.76 15.29 -8.15
N LEU A 176 -32.67 14.72 -8.69
CA LEU A 176 -31.93 13.64 -8.05
C LEU A 176 -31.34 14.09 -6.70
N SER A 177 -30.92 15.35 -6.61
CA SER A 177 -30.43 15.97 -5.35
C SER A 177 -31.53 16.01 -4.29
N LEU A 178 -32.74 16.43 -4.68
CA LEU A 178 -33.91 16.47 -3.79
C LEU A 178 -34.34 15.06 -3.39
N PHE A 179 -34.36 14.12 -4.33
CA PHE A 179 -34.72 12.73 -4.09
C PHE A 179 -33.80 12.08 -3.06
N LEU A 180 -32.48 12.13 -3.28
CA LEU A 180 -31.49 11.48 -2.40
C LEU A 180 -31.22 12.28 -1.11
N GLY A 181 -31.60 13.57 -1.09
CA GLY A 181 -31.25 14.49 -0.01
C GLY A 181 -29.74 14.69 0.12
N ILE A 182 -29.05 14.71 -1.02
CA ILE A 182 -27.59 14.86 -1.10
C ILE A 182 -27.28 16.20 -1.78
N SER A 183 -26.34 16.95 -1.23
CA SER A 183 -25.77 18.13 -1.88
C SER A 183 -24.64 17.70 -2.83
N TRP A 184 -24.76 18.06 -4.12
CA TRP A 184 -23.70 17.80 -5.11
C TRP A 184 -22.37 18.45 -4.74
N PHE A 185 -22.38 19.62 -4.10
CA PHE A 185 -21.15 20.24 -3.60
C PHE A 185 -20.43 19.32 -2.61
N THR A 186 -21.16 18.70 -1.68
CA THR A 186 -20.57 17.75 -0.73
C THR A 186 -20.05 16.48 -1.41
N VAL A 187 -20.70 16.04 -2.49
CA VAL A 187 -20.21 14.91 -3.30
C VAL A 187 -18.90 15.31 -4.00
N MET A 188 -18.87 16.47 -4.63
CA MET A 188 -17.69 17.01 -5.30
C MET A 188 -16.52 17.18 -4.34
N ASP A 189 -16.76 17.73 -3.15
CA ASP A 189 -15.73 17.89 -2.12
C ASP A 189 -15.16 16.55 -1.66
N ARG A 190 -16.03 15.55 -1.43
CA ARG A 190 -15.58 14.20 -1.02
C ARG A 190 -14.79 13.51 -2.11
N VAL A 191 -15.27 13.55 -3.35
CA VAL A 191 -14.57 12.96 -4.49
C VAL A 191 -13.22 13.67 -4.68
N GLY A 192 -13.20 15.00 -4.61
CA GLY A 192 -11.97 15.80 -4.66
C GLY A 192 -10.98 15.41 -3.58
N HIS A 193 -11.43 15.25 -2.33
CA HIS A 193 -10.59 14.81 -1.22
C HIS A 193 -9.95 13.44 -1.47
N TRP A 194 -10.73 12.46 -1.94
CA TRP A 194 -10.20 11.13 -2.27
C TRP A 194 -9.24 11.16 -3.46
N CYS A 195 -9.52 11.98 -4.48
CA CYS A 195 -8.63 12.17 -5.62
C CYS A 195 -7.29 12.77 -5.18
N LEU A 196 -7.30 13.78 -4.31
CA LEU A 196 -6.09 14.40 -3.77
C LEU A 196 -5.29 13.41 -2.91
N LEU A 197 -5.94 12.67 -2.01
CA LEU A 197 -5.28 11.63 -1.22
C LEU A 197 -4.68 10.53 -2.10
N ALA A 198 -5.39 10.11 -3.15
CA ALA A 198 -4.89 9.12 -4.09
C ALA A 198 -3.67 9.67 -4.85
N TYR A 199 -3.72 10.93 -5.26
CA TYR A 199 -2.61 11.62 -5.93
C TYR A 199 -1.38 11.72 -5.02
N GLU A 200 -1.55 12.16 -3.78
CA GLU A 200 -0.46 12.25 -2.79
C GLU A 200 0.16 10.86 -2.52
N LYS A 201 -0.66 9.82 -2.33
CA LYS A 201 -0.16 8.45 -2.15
C LYS A 201 0.56 7.92 -3.38
N ALA A 202 0.05 8.24 -4.58
CA ALA A 202 0.68 7.83 -5.83
C ALA A 202 2.06 8.49 -5.99
N GLN A 203 2.15 9.80 -5.73
CA GLN A 203 3.42 10.54 -5.74
C GLN A 203 4.42 9.97 -4.73
N PHE A 204 3.97 9.71 -3.49
CA PHE A 204 4.82 9.12 -2.45
C PHE A 204 5.34 7.73 -2.87
N LYS A 205 4.47 6.85 -3.37
CA LYS A 205 4.90 5.52 -3.86
C LYS A 205 5.84 5.61 -5.06
N LEU A 206 5.61 6.54 -5.98
CA LEU A 206 6.54 6.76 -7.10
C LEU A 206 7.93 7.18 -6.60
N GLY A 207 7.98 8.03 -5.57
CA GLY A 207 9.21 8.41 -4.87
C GLY A 207 9.91 7.20 -4.25
N GLU A 208 9.22 6.41 -3.43
CA GLU A 208 9.81 5.20 -2.82
C GLU A 208 10.34 4.20 -3.85
N TRP A 209 9.67 4.08 -5.01
CA TRP A 209 10.10 3.19 -6.08
C TRP A 209 11.36 3.69 -6.77
N ARG A 210 11.47 5.01 -6.97
CA ARG A 210 12.68 5.66 -7.48
C ARG A 210 13.84 5.48 -6.50
N ASP A 211 13.61 5.75 -5.21
CA ASP A 211 14.64 5.61 -4.17
C ASP A 211 15.12 4.16 -4.03
N LYS A 212 14.21 3.18 -4.10
CA LYS A 212 14.58 1.76 -4.13
C LYS A 212 15.36 1.39 -5.39
N ALA A 213 15.02 1.95 -6.54
CA ALA A 213 15.75 1.70 -7.77
C ALA A 213 17.17 2.30 -7.72
N GLU A 214 17.32 3.51 -7.19
CA GLU A 214 18.61 4.16 -6.97
C GLU A 214 19.44 3.44 -5.91
N GLY A 215 18.84 3.04 -4.80
CA GLY A 215 19.48 2.23 -3.76
C GLY A 215 20.03 0.91 -4.30
N ARG A 216 19.28 0.22 -5.16
CA ARG A 216 19.77 -0.99 -5.85
C ARG A 216 20.94 -0.71 -6.79
N ARG A 217 20.93 0.41 -7.52
CA ARG A 217 22.05 0.82 -8.39
C ARG A 217 23.30 1.13 -7.58
N GLN A 218 23.17 1.83 -6.45
CA GLN A 218 24.30 2.12 -5.56
C GLN A 218 24.86 0.85 -4.91
N GLN A 219 24.00 -0.09 -4.51
CA GLN A 219 24.43 -1.38 -3.98
C GLN A 219 25.17 -2.21 -5.03
N ALA A 220 24.66 -2.25 -6.27
CA ALA A 220 25.35 -2.91 -7.38
C ALA A 220 26.73 -2.29 -7.64
N ALA A 221 26.82 -0.96 -7.72
CA ALA A 221 28.10 -0.26 -7.91
C ALA A 221 29.08 -0.53 -6.76
N ARG A 222 28.62 -0.59 -5.51
CA ARG A 222 29.46 -0.96 -4.36
C ARG A 222 29.92 -2.42 -4.44
N ALA A 223 29.04 -3.34 -4.86
CA ALA A 223 29.38 -4.74 -5.02
C ALA A 223 30.44 -4.93 -6.11
N ASP A 224 30.33 -4.22 -7.23
CA ASP A 224 31.32 -4.24 -8.30
C ASP A 224 32.69 -3.74 -7.81
N VAL A 225 32.73 -2.65 -7.04
CA VAL A 225 33.97 -2.12 -6.44
C VAL A 225 34.60 -3.15 -5.48
N ILE A 226 33.79 -3.75 -4.60
CA ILE A 226 34.27 -4.78 -3.66
C ILE A 226 34.77 -6.02 -4.40
N GLU A 227 34.14 -6.43 -5.51
CA GLU A 227 34.58 -7.57 -6.29
C GLU A 227 35.93 -7.29 -6.99
N VAL A 228 36.09 -6.09 -7.54
CA VAL A 228 37.35 -5.64 -8.13
C VAL A 228 38.46 -5.60 -7.07
N GLU A 229 38.18 -5.08 -5.87
CA GLU A 229 39.14 -5.09 -4.75
C GLU A 229 39.49 -6.52 -4.31
N LYS A 230 38.50 -7.41 -4.14
CA LYS A 230 38.76 -8.82 -3.79
C LYS A 230 39.63 -9.52 -4.82
N LYS A 231 39.39 -9.29 -6.12
CA LYS A 231 40.22 -9.83 -7.21
C LYS A 231 41.65 -9.28 -7.14
N ARG A 232 41.82 -7.99 -6.84
CA ARG A 232 43.14 -7.36 -6.65
C ARG A 232 43.88 -7.95 -5.44
N THR A 233 43.20 -8.15 -4.31
CA THR A 233 43.81 -8.71 -3.10
C THR A 233 44.11 -10.20 -3.23
N ALA A 234 43.28 -10.99 -3.92
CA ALA A 234 43.47 -12.43 -4.09
C ALA A 234 44.71 -12.80 -4.94
N GLY A 235 45.21 -11.88 -5.77
CA GLY A 235 46.44 -12.08 -6.54
C GLY A 235 47.73 -11.81 -5.76
N ARG A 236 47.65 -11.27 -4.54
CA ARG A 236 48.83 -10.90 -3.74
C ARG A 236 49.40 -12.10 -3.00
N SER A 237 50.73 -12.22 -3.02
CA SER A 237 51.44 -13.32 -2.37
C SER A 237 51.54 -13.10 -0.85
N LYS A 238 51.50 -14.17 -0.06
CA LYS A 238 51.67 -14.04 1.40
C LYS A 238 53.11 -13.57 1.72
N PRO A 239 53.30 -12.62 2.65
CA PRO A 239 54.62 -12.14 3.02
C PRO A 239 55.47 -13.29 3.58
N ARG A 240 56.72 -13.39 3.12
CA ARG A 240 57.66 -14.42 3.59
C ARG A 240 58.23 -14.02 4.95
N ILE A 241 57.84 -14.74 6.00
CA ILE A 241 58.32 -14.48 7.36
C ILE A 241 59.62 -15.26 7.57
N GLU A 242 60.71 -14.56 7.86
CA GLU A 242 61.99 -15.21 8.15
C GLU A 242 61.96 -15.80 9.57
N PRO A 243 62.44 -17.04 9.76
CA PRO A 243 62.42 -17.68 11.07
C PRO A 243 63.30 -16.90 12.04
N VAL A 244 62.76 -16.64 13.24
CA VAL A 244 63.47 -16.01 14.35
C VAL A 244 64.75 -16.80 14.63
N MET A 245 65.89 -16.09 14.72
CA MET A 245 67.19 -16.74 14.94
C MET A 245 67.13 -17.69 16.16
N PRO A 246 67.69 -18.91 16.05
CA PRO A 246 67.66 -19.89 17.13
C PRO A 246 68.38 -19.35 18.38
N THR A 247 67.84 -19.71 19.54
CA THR A 247 68.39 -19.36 20.86
C THR A 247 69.85 -19.80 20.93
N LEU A 248 70.76 -18.86 21.19
CA LEU A 248 72.19 -19.13 21.28
C LEU A 248 72.45 -20.07 22.47
N GLU A 249 73.01 -21.24 22.21
CA GLU A 249 73.46 -22.15 23.27
C GLU A 249 74.64 -21.51 24.03
N PRO A 250 74.70 -21.62 25.36
CA PRO A 250 75.80 -21.07 26.14
C PRO A 250 77.13 -21.72 25.75
N SER A 251 78.18 -20.91 25.59
CA SER A 251 79.51 -21.41 25.21
C SER A 251 80.14 -22.28 26.31
N ASP A 252 80.94 -23.28 25.93
CA ASP A 252 81.69 -24.16 26.85
C ASP A 252 82.48 -23.40 27.93
N ARG A 253 82.96 -22.19 27.60
CA ARG A 253 83.68 -21.31 28.53
C ARG A 253 82.77 -20.74 29.62
N ALA A 254 81.54 -20.35 29.26
CA ALA A 254 80.54 -19.85 30.20
C ALA A 254 80.09 -20.95 31.17
N GLU A 255 80.03 -22.21 30.72
CA GLU A 255 79.72 -23.34 31.61
C GLU A 255 80.87 -23.67 32.57
N ARG A 256 82.12 -23.68 32.07
CA ARG A 256 83.32 -23.94 32.89
C ARG A 256 83.55 -22.87 33.96
N GLU A 257 83.39 -21.60 33.60
CA GLU A 257 83.62 -20.48 34.52
C GLU A 257 82.47 -20.27 35.53
N ARG A 258 81.30 -20.89 35.33
CA ARG A 258 80.21 -20.91 36.30
C ARG A 258 80.57 -21.71 37.56
N GLN A 259 81.55 -22.60 37.47
CA GLN A 259 82.04 -23.45 38.57
C GLN A 259 83.37 -22.88 39.11
N VAL A 260 83.31 -21.89 39.99
CA VAL A 260 84.50 -21.33 40.64
C VAL A 260 84.94 -22.22 41.82
N PRO A 261 86.22 -22.59 41.96
CA PRO A 261 86.73 -23.24 43.17
C PRO A 261 86.67 -22.26 44.35
N LEU A 262 85.95 -22.64 45.42
CA LEU A 262 85.52 -21.72 46.49
C LEU A 262 86.66 -21.25 47.43
N PHE A 263 87.89 -21.77 47.32
CA PHE A 263 88.92 -21.64 48.36
C PHE A 263 90.36 -21.37 47.90
N ASP A 264 90.61 -21.09 46.61
CA ASP A 264 91.95 -20.72 46.12
C ASP A 264 92.02 -19.21 45.80
N PRO A 265 93.00 -18.45 46.33
CA PRO A 265 93.18 -17.04 45.97
C PRO A 265 93.64 -16.93 44.51
N PRO A 266 93.09 -15.98 43.73
CA PRO A 266 93.36 -15.89 42.28
C PRO A 266 94.85 -15.71 42.01
N SER A 267 95.39 -16.50 41.09
CA SER A 267 96.78 -16.40 40.68
C SER A 267 96.99 -15.11 39.87
N ALA A 268 98.10 -14.41 40.11
CA ALA A 268 98.37 -13.12 39.47
C ALA A 268 98.58 -13.28 37.95
N GLY A 269 97.54 -13.00 37.16
CA GLY A 269 97.57 -13.09 35.69
C GLY A 269 96.32 -13.69 35.02
N GLU A 270 95.31 -14.11 35.77
CA GLU A 270 94.09 -14.70 35.20
C GLU A 270 93.12 -13.67 34.57
N LEU A 271 92.39 -14.10 33.52
CA LEU A 271 91.35 -13.31 32.87
C LEU A 271 90.12 -13.19 33.78
N PRO A 272 89.45 -12.02 33.85
CA PRO A 272 88.25 -11.86 34.68
C PRO A 272 87.13 -12.82 34.25
N PRO A 273 86.44 -13.49 35.19
CA PRO A 273 85.42 -14.49 34.88
C PRO A 273 84.13 -13.86 34.36
N LEU A 274 83.42 -14.56 33.48
CA LEU A 274 82.13 -14.12 32.92
C LEU A 274 81.01 -13.96 33.98
N SER A 275 81.19 -14.52 35.18
CA SER A 275 80.28 -14.36 36.32
C SER A 275 80.22 -12.93 36.88
N LEU A 276 81.13 -12.04 36.47
CA LEU A 276 81.06 -10.61 36.79
C LEU A 276 80.01 -9.86 35.96
N LEU A 277 79.46 -10.50 34.93
CA LEU A 277 78.38 -9.97 34.12
C LEU A 277 77.04 -10.45 34.67
N ASP A 278 76.05 -9.57 34.66
CA ASP A 278 74.68 -9.93 35.01
C ASP A 278 74.06 -10.82 33.91
N ASP A 279 73.31 -11.84 34.32
CA ASP A 279 72.57 -12.69 33.39
C ASP A 279 71.52 -11.86 32.62
N PRO A 280 71.32 -12.12 31.31
CA PRO A 280 70.33 -11.40 30.53
C PRO A 280 68.93 -11.65 31.09
N ALA A 281 68.13 -10.57 31.19
CA ALA A 281 66.74 -10.68 31.58
C ALA A 281 65.99 -11.66 30.65
N PRO A 282 65.00 -12.43 31.16
CA PRO A 282 64.22 -13.35 30.34
C PRO A 282 63.56 -12.60 29.18
N GLN A 283 63.90 -13.00 27.95
CA GLN A 283 63.34 -12.37 26.76
C GLN A 283 61.84 -12.70 26.67
N LYS A 284 61.01 -11.67 26.52
CA LYS A 284 59.58 -11.84 26.25
C LYS A 284 59.41 -12.54 24.90
N HIS A 285 58.45 -13.45 24.79
CA HIS A 285 58.13 -14.08 23.51
C HIS A 285 57.84 -13.03 22.43
N GLY A 286 58.41 -13.26 21.25
CA GLY A 286 58.16 -12.44 20.06
C GLY A 286 56.72 -12.53 19.58
N TYR A 287 56.40 -11.78 18.53
CA TYR A 287 55.09 -11.81 17.90
C TYR A 287 54.81 -13.15 17.23
N SER A 288 53.56 -13.60 17.27
CA SER A 288 53.11 -14.78 16.52
C SER A 288 53.12 -14.51 15.02
N GLU A 289 53.20 -15.56 14.21
CA GLU A 289 53.17 -15.48 12.74
C GLU A 289 51.90 -14.76 12.25
N GLU A 290 50.74 -15.07 12.82
CA GLU A 290 49.46 -14.42 12.52
C GLU A 290 49.48 -12.92 12.85
N SER A 291 50.13 -12.55 13.96
CA SER A 291 50.27 -11.14 14.35
C SER A 291 51.18 -10.37 13.39
N LEU A 292 52.27 -10.99 12.93
CA LEU A 292 53.17 -10.40 11.94
C LEU A 292 52.48 -10.26 10.58
N GLU A 293 51.72 -11.26 10.13
CA GLU A 293 50.93 -11.18 8.90
C GLU A 293 49.85 -10.08 8.98
N ALA A 294 49.14 -9.98 10.10
CA ALA A 294 48.17 -8.92 10.33
C ALA A 294 48.80 -7.53 10.34
N MET A 295 49.99 -7.40 10.96
CA MET A 295 50.75 -6.14 10.98
C MET A 295 51.23 -5.76 9.58
N SER A 296 51.70 -6.72 8.78
CA SER A 296 52.09 -6.49 7.38
C SER A 296 50.93 -5.90 6.57
N ARG A 297 49.74 -6.51 6.67
CA ARG A 297 48.54 -6.01 5.98
C ARG A 297 48.14 -4.62 6.46
N LEU A 298 48.27 -4.35 7.76
CA LEU A 298 47.97 -3.04 8.35
C LEU A 298 48.92 -1.97 7.80
N VAL A 299 50.21 -2.27 7.68
CA VAL A 299 51.21 -1.35 7.10
C VAL A 299 50.87 -1.00 5.65
N GLU A 300 50.52 -1.98 4.82
CA GLU A 300 50.08 -1.73 3.43
C GLU A 300 48.83 -0.84 3.38
N LEU A 301 47.79 -1.17 4.16
CA LEU A 301 46.55 -0.39 4.24
C LEU A 301 46.81 1.06 4.68
N LYS A 302 47.69 1.25 5.67
CA LYS A 302 48.01 2.58 6.18
C LYS A 302 48.81 3.41 5.20
N LEU A 303 49.75 2.81 4.46
CA LEU A 303 50.48 3.51 3.40
C LEU A 303 49.57 3.83 2.21
N GLN A 304 48.62 2.95 1.91
CA GLN A 304 47.61 3.18 0.88
C GLN A 304 46.67 4.35 1.23
N ASP A 305 46.31 4.54 2.50
CA ASP A 305 45.54 5.71 2.97
C ASP A 305 46.25 7.04 2.62
N PHE A 306 47.58 7.04 2.49
CA PHE A 306 48.40 8.19 2.07
C PHE A 306 48.70 8.22 0.55
N GLY A 307 48.10 7.33 -0.23
CA GLY A 307 48.31 7.24 -1.68
C GLY A 307 49.59 6.53 -2.10
N VAL A 308 50.24 5.79 -1.20
CA VAL A 308 51.48 5.04 -1.45
C VAL A 308 51.15 3.55 -1.56
N ASP A 309 51.19 2.99 -2.78
CA ASP A 309 50.93 1.56 -3.01
C ASP A 309 52.23 0.75 -2.83
N VAL A 310 52.25 -0.13 -1.82
CA VAL A 310 53.39 -0.99 -1.48
C VAL A 310 52.92 -2.40 -1.16
N GLU A 311 53.78 -3.40 -1.39
CA GLU A 311 53.59 -4.80 -0.98
C GLU A 311 54.68 -5.19 0.03
N VAL A 312 54.31 -5.85 1.14
CA VAL A 312 55.28 -6.35 2.11
C VAL A 312 55.85 -7.68 1.60
N LYS A 313 57.13 -7.69 1.22
CA LYS A 313 57.80 -8.86 0.66
C LYS A 313 58.30 -9.82 1.74
N SER A 314 58.88 -9.28 2.80
CA SER A 314 59.46 -10.06 3.90
C SER A 314 59.32 -9.36 5.25
N VAL A 315 59.30 -10.17 6.32
CA VAL A 315 59.28 -9.68 7.71
C VAL A 315 60.39 -10.35 8.49
N SER A 316 61.29 -9.55 9.05
CA SER A 316 62.39 -10.01 9.90
C SER A 316 62.22 -9.45 11.32
N PRO A 317 61.69 -10.24 12.27
CA PRO A 317 61.55 -9.82 13.66
C PRO A 317 62.92 -9.75 14.36
N GLY A 318 63.22 -8.62 15.01
CA GLY A 318 64.41 -8.43 15.83
C GLY A 318 64.06 -8.25 17.32
N PRO A 319 65.08 -8.16 18.20
CA PRO A 319 64.87 -8.06 19.65
C PRO A 319 64.12 -6.80 20.11
N VAL A 320 64.27 -5.69 19.37
CA VAL A 320 63.66 -4.39 19.70
C VAL A 320 62.72 -3.92 18.60
N ILE A 321 63.10 -4.11 17.33
CA ILE A 321 62.33 -3.67 16.17
C ILE A 321 62.06 -4.85 15.24
N THR A 322 60.93 -4.78 14.54
CA THR A 322 60.62 -5.69 13.43
C THR A 322 60.81 -4.92 12.13
N ARG A 323 61.60 -5.46 11.22
CA ARG A 323 61.84 -4.87 9.91
C ARG A 323 60.85 -5.47 8.91
N PHE A 324 60.10 -4.61 8.24
CA PHE A 324 59.23 -4.96 7.12
C PHE A 324 59.90 -4.49 5.83
N GLU A 325 60.20 -5.41 4.92
CA GLU A 325 60.73 -5.05 3.60
C GLU A 325 59.57 -4.78 2.65
N LEU A 326 59.48 -3.54 2.16
CA LEU A 326 58.43 -3.07 1.28
C LEU A 326 58.91 -3.05 -0.16
N ASP A 327 58.07 -3.50 -1.07
CA ASP A 327 58.23 -3.38 -2.52
C ASP A 327 57.23 -2.33 -3.04
N PRO A 328 57.66 -1.08 -3.27
CA PRO A 328 56.77 -0.03 -3.72
C PRO A 328 56.41 -0.18 -5.20
N ALA A 329 55.20 0.22 -5.57
CA ALA A 329 54.77 0.23 -6.96
C ALA A 329 55.68 1.13 -7.85
N PRO A 330 55.83 0.83 -9.14
CA PRO A 330 56.68 1.62 -10.05
C PRO A 330 56.33 3.11 -10.03
N GLY A 331 57.32 3.97 -9.74
CA GLY A 331 57.17 5.43 -9.75
C GLY A 331 56.89 6.06 -8.38
N VAL A 332 56.70 5.26 -7.33
CA VAL A 332 56.65 5.72 -5.93
C VAL A 332 58.07 6.06 -5.45
N LYS A 333 58.24 7.19 -4.76
CA LYS A 333 59.51 7.66 -4.18
C LYS A 333 59.40 7.78 -2.68
#